data_AF-A0A7S3KR06-F1
#
_entry.id   AF-A0A7S3KR06-F1
#
_cell.length_a   1.000
_cell.length_b   1.000
_cell.length_c   1.000
_cell.angle_alpha   90.00
_cell.angle_beta   90.00
_cell.angle_gamma   90.00
#
_symmetry.space_group_name_H-M   'P 1'
#
loop_
_entity.id
_entity.type
_entity.pdbx_description
1 polymer ?
#
loop_
_entity_poly.entity_id
_entity_poly.type
_entity_poly.pdbx_seq_one_letter_code
_entity_poly.pdbx_strand_id
1 'polypeptide(L)'
;EDEYSLDKVSIAVSDYIGKQTLANGQFMNAWEMIKQNEACAERLETFQISFKTLKEAVAGVIDFFGMSVCEGSDKVDETSKSHNLFLAGTFFGMYPVLVRGQIGFNSQYGCVLRVGVRSMNDNAIQTVLECIQ
;
A
#
# COMPACT_ATOMS: atom_id res chain seq x y z
N GLU A 1 3.64 27.48 37.71
CA GLU A 1 3.85 26.94 36.36
C GLU A 1 3.03 25.67 36.30
N ASP A 2 1.98 25.66 35.49
CA ASP A 2 1.09 24.50 35.37
C ASP A 2 1.48 23.69 34.14
N GLU A 3 1.96 22.46 34.35
CA GLU A 3 2.20 21.49 33.27
C GLU A 3 0.89 20.76 32.93
N TYR A 4 0.53 20.78 31.64
CA TYR A 4 -0.60 20.03 31.11
C TYR A 4 -0.10 18.78 30.40
N SER A 5 -0.67 17.63 30.77
CA SER A 5 -0.43 16.37 30.07
C SER A 5 -1.09 16.42 28.69
N LEU A 6 -0.29 16.25 27.64
CA LEU A 6 -0.78 16.16 26.26
C LEU A 6 -1.15 14.73 25.89
N ASP A 7 -2.13 14.59 25.00
CA ASP A 7 -2.48 13.30 24.42
C ASP A 7 -1.36 12.77 23.51
N LYS A 8 -1.20 11.46 23.52
CA LYS A 8 -0.21 10.78 22.68
C LYS A 8 -0.64 10.84 21.22
N VAL A 9 0.12 11.56 20.40
CA VAL A 9 -0.04 11.55 18.95
C VAL A 9 0.76 10.40 18.36
N SER A 10 0.11 9.56 17.54
CA SER A 10 0.77 8.53 16.71
C SER A 10 0.73 8.95 15.26
N ILE A 11 1.86 8.85 14.57
CA ILE A 11 1.96 9.11 13.13
C ILE A 11 1.90 7.75 12.41
N ALA A 12 1.00 7.64 11.43
CA ALA A 12 0.80 6.47 10.60
C ALA A 12 1.29 6.71 9.16
N VAL A 13 1.37 5.64 8.36
CA VAL A 13 1.74 5.70 6.93
C VAL A 13 0.82 6.61 6.14
N SER A 14 -0.48 6.51 6.45
CA SER A 14 -1.54 7.31 5.83
C SER A 14 -1.35 8.82 6.05
N ASP A 15 -0.63 9.26 7.07
CA ASP A 15 -0.35 10.69 7.30
C ASP A 15 0.67 11.26 6.30
N TYR A 16 1.55 10.39 5.78
CA TYR A 16 2.56 10.77 4.78
C TYR A 16 2.03 10.68 3.34
N ILE A 17 0.87 10.05 3.14
CA ILE A 17 0.37 9.66 1.82
C ILE A 17 -1.02 10.24 1.58
N GLY A 18 -1.11 11.15 0.61
CA GLY A 18 -2.38 11.62 0.08
C GLY A 18 -3.02 10.59 -0.86
N LYS A 19 -4.34 10.45 -0.80
CA LYS A 19 -5.12 9.64 -1.74
C LYS A 19 -5.02 10.18 -3.16
N GLN A 20 -4.64 9.35 -4.12
CA GLN A 20 -4.60 9.70 -5.54
C GLN A 20 -5.53 8.79 -6.34
N THR A 21 -6.66 9.33 -6.77
CA THR A 21 -7.61 8.57 -7.59
C THR A 21 -7.14 8.53 -9.05
N LEU A 22 -6.86 7.33 -9.55
CA LEU A 22 -6.62 7.08 -10.98
C LEU A 22 -7.91 6.65 -11.67
N ALA A 23 -8.07 6.98 -12.94
CA ALA A 23 -9.20 6.46 -13.71
C ALA A 23 -9.03 4.94 -13.96
N ASN A 24 -10.15 4.25 -14.15
CA ASN A 24 -10.14 2.82 -14.40
C ASN A 24 -9.27 2.46 -15.62
N GLY A 25 -8.39 1.45 -15.46
CA GLY A 25 -7.45 1.00 -16.48
C GLY A 25 -6.18 1.87 -16.63
N GLN A 26 -6.02 2.92 -15.84
CA GLN A 26 -4.81 3.77 -15.90
C GLN A 26 -3.71 3.35 -14.93
N PHE A 27 -3.98 2.43 -13.99
CA PHE A 27 -2.98 2.01 -13.00
C PHE A 27 -1.73 1.45 -13.68
N MET A 28 -1.90 0.49 -14.60
CA MET A 28 -0.77 -0.12 -15.31
C MET A 28 -0.01 0.90 -16.17
N ASN A 29 -0.71 1.86 -16.77
CA ASN A 29 -0.06 2.94 -17.52
C ASN A 29 0.80 3.81 -16.59
N ALA A 30 0.25 4.25 -15.45
CA ALA A 30 1.01 5.03 -14.47
C ALA A 30 2.20 4.23 -13.91
N TRP A 31 2.00 2.93 -13.69
CA TRP A 31 3.04 1.99 -13.25
C TRP A 31 4.21 1.94 -14.25
N GLU A 32 3.93 1.71 -15.53
CA GLU A 32 4.96 1.68 -16.59
C GLU A 32 5.57 3.07 -16.85
N MET A 33 4.80 4.15 -16.75
CA MET A 33 5.33 5.51 -16.89
C MET A 33 6.37 5.84 -15.82
N ILE A 34 6.14 5.45 -14.56
CA ILE A 34 7.14 5.64 -13.50
C ILE A 34 8.38 4.79 -13.82
N LYS A 35 8.21 3.55 -14.29
CA LYS A 35 9.33 2.64 -14.65
C LYS A 35 10.27 3.19 -15.72
N GLN A 36 9.74 3.97 -16.67
CA GLN A 36 10.53 4.56 -17.75
C GLN A 36 11.44 5.69 -17.27
N ASN A 37 11.23 6.21 -16.06
CA ASN A 37 12.09 7.23 -15.47
C ASN A 37 13.36 6.59 -14.89
N GLU A 38 14.53 7.12 -15.24
CA GLU A 38 15.82 6.63 -14.72
C GLU A 38 15.96 6.79 -13.20
N ALA A 39 15.22 7.72 -12.59
CA ALA A 39 15.14 7.91 -11.15
C ALA A 39 14.09 6.98 -10.47
N CYS A 40 13.49 6.06 -11.21
CA CYS A 40 12.53 5.10 -10.66
C CYS A 40 13.23 4.09 -9.77
N ALA A 41 12.68 3.91 -8.57
CA ALA A 41 12.98 2.75 -7.74
C ALA A 41 11.74 1.84 -7.65
N GLU A 42 11.97 0.53 -7.68
CA GLU A 42 10.97 -0.49 -7.38
C GLU A 42 11.56 -1.38 -6.29
N ARG A 43 10.77 -1.63 -5.25
CA ARG A 43 11.13 -2.59 -4.22
C ARG A 43 9.98 -3.57 -4.00
N LEU A 44 10.35 -4.84 -3.93
CA LEU A 44 9.44 -5.96 -3.73
C LEU A 44 9.77 -6.62 -2.41
N GLU A 45 8.81 -6.60 -1.49
CA GLU A 45 8.94 -7.24 -0.17
C GLU A 45 7.77 -8.15 0.10
N THR A 46 7.96 -9.11 1.01
CA THR A 46 6.93 -10.09 1.39
C THR A 46 6.79 -10.10 2.90
N PHE A 47 5.56 -9.91 3.35
CA PHE A 47 5.19 -9.78 4.75
C PHE A 47 4.16 -10.86 5.12
N GLN A 48 4.28 -11.41 6.32
CA GLN A 48 3.23 -12.25 6.91
C GLN A 48 2.28 -11.35 7.68
N ILE A 49 0.98 -11.43 7.40
CA ILE A 49 -0.04 -10.60 8.03
C ILE A 49 -1.05 -11.47 8.76
N SER A 50 -1.37 -11.10 10.01
CA SER A 50 -2.18 -11.91 10.93
C SER A 50 -3.69 -11.82 10.67
N PHE A 51 -4.11 -11.84 9.40
CA PHE A 51 -5.52 -11.85 9.02
C PHE A 51 -6.01 -13.28 8.77
N LYS A 52 -7.28 -13.52 9.10
CA LYS A 52 -7.93 -14.85 8.98
C LYS A 52 -8.58 -15.04 7.61
N THR A 53 -8.93 -13.97 6.92
CA THR A 53 -9.57 -14.01 5.61
C THR A 53 -8.89 -13.06 4.63
N LEU A 54 -8.98 -13.36 3.32
CA LEU A 54 -8.47 -12.46 2.27
C LEU A 54 -9.20 -11.11 2.29
N LYS A 55 -10.49 -11.11 2.59
CA LYS A 55 -11.32 -9.89 2.63
C LYS A 55 -10.87 -8.94 3.73
N GLU A 56 -10.66 -9.44 4.94
CA GLU A 56 -10.13 -8.64 6.06
C GLU A 56 -8.70 -8.17 5.76
N ALA A 57 -7.88 -9.04 5.16
CA ALA A 57 -6.52 -8.67 4.77
C ALA A 57 -6.52 -7.51 3.75
N VAL A 58 -7.37 -7.58 2.72
CA VAL A 58 -7.47 -6.52 1.71
C VAL A 58 -7.96 -5.21 2.33
N ALA A 59 -9.02 -5.24 3.12
CA ALA A 59 -9.54 -4.06 3.81
C ALA A 59 -8.48 -3.46 4.75
N GLY A 60 -7.83 -4.28 5.57
CA GLY A 60 -6.79 -3.85 6.49
C GLY A 60 -5.58 -3.23 5.77
N VAL A 61 -5.18 -3.78 4.61
CA VAL A 61 -4.09 -3.22 3.80
C VAL A 61 -4.48 -1.88 3.18
N ILE A 62 -5.72 -1.74 2.69
CA ILE A 62 -6.24 -0.46 2.17
C ILE A 62 -6.23 0.61 3.27
N ASP A 63 -6.73 0.27 4.45
CA ASP A 63 -6.80 1.19 5.59
C ASP A 63 -5.40 1.56 6.11
N PHE A 64 -4.48 0.60 6.16
CA PHE A 64 -3.10 0.80 6.60
C PHE A 64 -2.36 1.80 5.71
N PHE A 65 -2.42 1.65 4.38
CA PHE A 65 -1.74 2.57 3.46
C PHE A 65 -2.49 3.89 3.28
N GLY A 66 -3.80 3.93 3.54
CA GLY A 66 -4.63 5.12 3.36
C GLY A 66 -4.72 5.61 1.91
N MET A 67 -4.39 4.76 0.94
CA MET A 67 -4.34 5.09 -0.50
C MET A 67 -5.69 4.89 -1.20
N SER A 68 -5.81 5.40 -2.43
CA SER A 68 -6.96 5.13 -3.29
C SER A 68 -6.82 3.76 -3.95
N VAL A 69 -7.88 2.96 -3.86
CA VAL A 69 -7.99 1.69 -4.58
C VAL A 69 -8.16 1.94 -6.06
N CYS A 70 -7.42 1.19 -6.87
CA CYS A 70 -7.49 1.22 -8.33
C CYS A 70 -8.18 -0.02 -8.88
N GLU A 71 -8.84 0.12 -10.03
CA GLU A 71 -9.39 -0.98 -10.84
C GLU A 71 -10.42 -1.87 -10.14
N GLY A 72 -11.08 -1.38 -9.09
CA GLY A 72 -12.04 -2.18 -8.31
C GLY A 72 -11.37 -3.34 -7.56
N SER A 73 -10.07 -3.23 -7.28
CA SER A 73 -9.29 -4.25 -6.57
C SER A 73 -9.62 -4.37 -5.07
N ASP A 74 -10.59 -3.60 -4.58
CA ASP A 74 -11.25 -3.78 -3.27
C ASP A 74 -12.19 -4.98 -3.27
N LYS A 75 -12.70 -5.38 -4.45
CA LYS A 75 -13.63 -6.50 -4.58
C LYS A 75 -12.88 -7.82 -4.57
N VAL A 76 -12.92 -8.51 -3.43
CA VAL A 76 -12.26 -9.80 -3.23
C VAL A 76 -13.17 -10.95 -3.65
N ASP A 77 -12.64 -11.88 -4.44
CA ASP A 77 -13.26 -13.16 -4.69
C ASP A 77 -12.88 -14.15 -3.59
N GLU A 78 -13.83 -14.50 -2.73
CA GLU A 78 -13.64 -15.42 -1.60
C GLU A 78 -13.32 -16.86 -2.04
N THR A 79 -13.58 -17.22 -3.29
CA THR A 79 -13.25 -18.55 -3.84
C THR A 79 -11.79 -18.67 -4.28
N SER A 80 -11.12 -17.53 -4.50
CA SER A 80 -9.72 -17.49 -4.90
C SER A 80 -8.78 -17.64 -3.69
N LYS A 81 -7.65 -18.33 -3.89
CA LYS A 81 -6.58 -18.43 -2.87
C LYS A 81 -5.64 -17.22 -2.85
N SER A 82 -5.75 -16.34 -3.85
CA SER A 82 -4.92 -15.15 -3.98
C SER A 82 -5.69 -13.98 -4.57
N HIS A 83 -5.40 -12.78 -4.09
CA HIS A 83 -6.01 -11.54 -4.54
C HIS A 83 -4.95 -10.50 -4.92
N ASN A 84 -5.23 -9.72 -5.96
CA ASN A 84 -4.37 -8.63 -6.39
C ASN A 84 -5.01 -7.30 -6.02
N LEU A 85 -4.30 -6.54 -5.20
CA LEU A 85 -4.67 -5.20 -4.76
C LEU A 85 -3.77 -4.17 -5.46
N PHE A 86 -4.38 -3.11 -5.97
CA PHE A 86 -3.69 -1.99 -6.61
C PHE A 86 -4.08 -0.69 -5.90
N LEU A 87 -3.09 0.04 -5.42
CA LEU A 87 -3.27 1.27 -4.66
C LEU A 87 -2.45 2.40 -5.27
N ALA A 88 -3.02 3.59 -5.26
CA ALA A 88 -2.35 4.81 -5.73
C ALA A 88 -2.45 5.92 -4.68
N GLY A 89 -1.32 6.58 -4.45
CA GLY A 89 -1.21 7.69 -3.52
C GLY A 89 -0.11 8.68 -3.94
N THR A 90 0.03 9.74 -3.15
CA THR A 90 1.05 10.77 -3.32
C THR A 90 1.78 11.00 -2.00
N PHE A 91 3.08 10.78 -1.98
CA PHE A 91 3.93 11.03 -0.84
C PHE A 91 4.20 12.54 -0.71
N PHE A 92 3.85 13.11 0.45
CA PHE A 92 3.86 14.56 0.71
C PHE A 92 3.20 15.42 -0.38
N GLY A 93 2.22 14.86 -1.12
CA GLY A 93 1.53 15.55 -2.21
C GLY A 93 2.37 15.84 -3.46
N MET A 94 3.65 15.45 -3.50
CA MET A 94 4.55 15.77 -4.61
C MET A 94 4.93 14.55 -5.43
N TYR A 95 5.17 13.41 -4.79
CA TYR A 95 5.70 12.23 -5.47
C TYR A 95 4.63 11.14 -5.58
N PRO A 96 4.23 10.72 -6.78
CA PRO A 96 3.30 9.61 -6.91
C PRO A 96 3.94 8.33 -6.37
N VAL A 97 3.17 7.60 -5.56
CA VAL A 97 3.54 6.29 -5.04
C VAL A 97 2.45 5.31 -5.46
N LEU A 98 2.88 4.30 -6.20
CA LEU A 98 2.00 3.21 -6.60
C LEU A 98 2.39 1.96 -5.83
N VAL A 99 1.38 1.23 -5.36
CA VAL A 99 1.57 -0.01 -4.62
C VAL A 99 0.77 -1.11 -5.29
N ARG A 100 1.45 -2.21 -5.57
CA ARG A 100 0.84 -3.46 -6.01
C ARG A 100 1.01 -4.46 -4.88
N GLY A 101 -0.10 -4.93 -4.28
CA GLY A 101 -0.10 -5.94 -3.23
C GLY A 101 -0.71 -7.25 -3.71
N GLN A 102 0.01 -8.37 -3.63
CA GLN A 102 -0.52 -9.71 -3.83
C GLN A 102 -0.75 -10.36 -2.47
N ILE A 103 -2.00 -10.62 -2.14
CA ILE A 103 -2.35 -11.27 -0.88
C ILE A 103 -2.68 -12.72 -1.18
N GLY A 104 -1.94 -13.65 -0.60
CA GLY A 104 -2.22 -15.09 -0.67
C GLY A 104 -2.68 -15.61 0.69
N PHE A 105 -3.61 -16.54 0.70
CA PHE A 105 -4.02 -17.23 1.94
C PHE A 105 -3.30 -18.58 2.05
N ASN A 106 -2.65 -18.81 3.19
CA ASN A 106 -2.03 -20.10 3.52
C ASN A 106 -2.59 -20.61 4.85
N SER A 107 -3.08 -21.85 4.86
CA SER A 107 -3.64 -22.50 6.07
C SER A 107 -2.65 -22.64 7.22
N GLN A 108 -1.33 -22.64 6.94
CA GLN A 108 -0.28 -22.82 7.95
C GLN A 108 0.27 -21.49 8.50
N TYR A 109 0.33 -20.43 7.68
CA TYR A 109 0.97 -19.16 8.03
C TYR A 109 0.01 -17.95 8.05
N GLY A 110 -1.28 -18.17 7.74
CA GLY A 110 -2.25 -17.10 7.56
C GLY A 110 -2.11 -16.41 6.21
N CYS A 111 -2.52 -15.14 6.15
CA CYS A 111 -2.39 -14.32 4.95
C CYS A 111 -0.93 -13.86 4.76
N VAL A 112 -0.44 -13.93 3.53
CA VAL A 112 0.89 -13.43 3.14
C VAL A 112 0.69 -12.31 2.12
N LEU A 113 1.23 -11.13 2.40
CA LEU A 113 1.23 -9.97 1.52
C LEU A 113 2.58 -9.84 0.83
N ARG A 114 2.61 -10.00 -0.49
CA ARG A 114 3.74 -9.57 -1.32
C ARG A 114 3.45 -8.19 -1.88
N VAL A 115 4.20 -7.19 -1.45
CA VAL A 115 4.02 -5.80 -1.86
C VAL A 115 5.14 -5.35 -2.79
N GLY A 116 4.77 -4.71 -3.89
CA GLY A 116 5.66 -3.98 -4.77
C GLY A 116 5.32 -2.51 -4.70
N VAL A 117 6.30 -1.69 -4.32
CA VAL A 117 6.14 -0.24 -4.21
C VAL A 117 7.01 0.41 -5.28
N ARG A 118 6.44 1.38 -6.00
CA ARG A 118 7.15 2.14 -7.03
C ARG A 118 6.90 3.63 -6.89
N SER A 119 7.96 4.42 -6.99
CA SER A 119 7.91 5.88 -6.99
C SER A 119 9.13 6.47 -7.71
N MET A 120 9.09 7.77 -7.98
CA MET A 120 10.25 8.55 -8.49
C MET A 120 11.21 8.97 -7.37
N ASN A 121 10.95 8.55 -6.13
CA ASN A 121 11.73 8.91 -4.96
C ASN A 121 11.97 7.66 -4.10
N ASP A 122 13.23 7.27 -3.90
CA ASP A 122 13.60 6.08 -3.13
C ASP A 122 13.26 6.23 -1.64
N ASN A 123 13.33 7.43 -1.07
CA ASN A 123 12.92 7.68 0.31
C ASN A 123 11.43 7.41 0.51
N ALA A 124 10.58 7.79 -0.46
CA ALA A 124 9.15 7.50 -0.39
C ALA A 124 8.90 5.99 -0.35
N ILE A 125 9.67 5.21 -1.11
CA ILE A 125 9.55 3.75 -1.13
C ILE A 125 10.02 3.15 0.19
N GLN A 126 11.19 3.59 0.68
CA GLN A 126 11.75 3.09 1.93
C GLN A 126 10.84 3.39 3.12
N THR A 127 10.33 4.62 3.24
CA THR A 127 9.39 4.99 4.31
C THR A 127 8.12 4.13 4.24
N VAL A 128 7.55 3.92 3.06
CA VAL A 128 6.34 3.09 2.90
C VAL A 128 6.58 1.64 3.31
N LEU A 129 7.76 1.09 3.02
CA LEU A 129 8.11 -0.29 3.37
C LEU A 129 8.47 -0.46 4.85
N GLU A 130 9.26 0.47 5.41
CA GLU A 130 9.66 0.44 6.83
C GLU A 130 8.47 0.49 7.76
N CYS A 131 7.39 1.18 7.39
CA CYS A 131 6.22 1.25 8.25
C CYS A 131 5.39 -0.04 8.30
N ILE A 132 5.60 -0.99 7.38
CA ILE A 132 4.90 -2.29 7.38
C ILE A 132 5.49 -3.23 8.45
N GLN A 133 6.69 -2.93 8.98
CA GLN A 133 7.41 -3.75 9.96
C GLN A 133 6.82 -3.71 11.37
#